data_AF-A0A2X3IZF3-F1
#
_entry.id   AF-A0A2X3IZF3-F1
#
_cell.length_a   1.000
_cell.length_b   1.000
_cell.length_c   1.000
_cell.angle_alpha   90.00
_cell.angle_beta   90.00
_cell.angle_gamma   90.00
#
_symmetry.space_group_name_H-M   'P 1'
#
loop_
_entity.id
_entity.type
_entity.pdbx_description
1 polymer ?
#
loop_
_entity_poly.entity_id
_entity_poly.type
_entity_poly.pdbx_seq_one_letter_code
_entity_poly.pdbx_strand_id
1 'polypeptide(L)'
;MNAKKIALLNKTLLLYRVNREGQTTGSFGKKRRDVLKVIDLIISDYSKMKVTNDIWANLVGLLIRMNVWCSENCAYQDKADFVKESISLFSKLPKNVLEIYMNEYSYNDWEIKLCKAFIERNEKVLNVSAEGGYPIFDNVHESLHPEENQVSLVSIDGKLEHLFSQQKEGWAHDRFNVLNGKLESLIAQNKELYEKLEHKRSISSLINKIFKG
;
A
#
# COMPACT_ATOMS: atom_id res chain seq x y z
N MET A 1 -3.55 -2.99 35.41
CA MET A 1 -2.82 -1.77 35.84
C MET A 1 -3.29 -0.61 34.99
N ASN A 2 -3.84 0.45 35.57
CA ASN A 2 -4.17 1.68 34.83
C ASN A 2 -3.14 2.74 35.21
N ALA A 3 -2.12 2.94 34.37
CA ALA A 3 -1.15 4.01 34.58
C ALA A 3 -1.87 5.36 34.50
N LYS A 4 -1.83 6.15 35.57
CA LYS A 4 -2.46 7.48 35.62
C LYS A 4 -1.56 8.59 35.09
N LYS A 5 -0.25 8.35 35.03
CA LYS A 5 0.78 9.28 34.57
C LYS A 5 1.86 8.49 33.83
N ILE A 6 2.23 8.96 32.65
CA ILE A 6 3.36 8.46 31.86
C ILE A 6 4.33 9.63 31.72
N ALA A 7 5.59 9.42 32.07
CA ALA A 7 6.64 10.43 31.94
C ALA A 7 7.69 9.93 30.96
N LEU A 8 8.02 10.74 29.95
CA LEU A 8 9.13 10.49 29.06
C LEU A 8 10.37 11.15 29.65
N LEU A 9 11.36 10.35 30.05
CA LEU A 9 12.65 10.88 30.47
C LEU A 9 13.47 11.18 29.21
N ASN A 10 13.66 12.46 28.89
CA ASN A 10 14.45 12.92 27.73
C ASN A 10 15.98 12.76 27.93
N LYS A 11 16.38 11.61 28.50
CA LYS A 11 17.78 11.21 28.63
C LYS A 11 17.98 9.93 27.83
N THR A 12 18.97 9.92 26.95
CA THR A 12 19.35 8.74 26.17
C THR A 12 19.85 7.65 27.12
N LEU A 13 18.98 6.70 27.47
CA LEU A 13 19.30 5.60 28.40
C LEU A 13 19.51 4.26 27.69
N LEU A 14 19.15 4.16 26.40
CA LEU A 14 19.18 2.92 25.65
C LEU A 14 19.88 3.13 24.30
N LEU A 15 21.06 2.54 24.15
CA LEU A 15 21.70 2.31 22.86
C LEU A 15 21.06 1.06 22.24
N TYR A 16 20.23 1.25 21.23
CA TYR A 16 19.74 0.14 20.41
C TYR A 16 20.90 -0.37 19.55
N ARG A 17 21.25 -1.64 19.68
CA ARG A 17 22.23 -2.27 18.80
C ARG A 17 21.54 -2.60 17.47
N VAL A 18 21.74 -1.75 16.48
CA VAL A 18 21.29 -1.94 15.10
C VAL A 18 22.34 -2.80 14.35
N ASN A 19 21.91 -3.65 13.42
CA ASN A 19 22.75 -4.53 12.57
C ASN A 19 23.47 -5.69 13.31
N ARG A 20 22.73 -6.72 13.73
CA ARG A 20 23.32 -8.05 13.91
C ARG A 20 23.39 -8.72 12.54
N GLU A 21 24.58 -9.11 12.10
CA GLU A 21 24.73 -10.11 11.03
C GLU A 21 24.13 -11.42 11.54
N GLY A 22 22.92 -11.74 11.06
CA GLY A 22 22.14 -12.82 11.61
C GLY A 22 20.74 -12.85 11.02
N GLN A 23 20.63 -13.54 9.88
CA GLN A 23 19.40 -14.14 9.37
C GLN A 23 18.20 -13.19 9.23
N THR A 24 18.36 -12.21 8.36
CA THR A 24 17.30 -11.77 7.46
C THR A 24 16.95 -12.91 6.49
N THR A 25 16.41 -14.02 6.98
CA THR A 25 15.85 -15.12 6.14
C THR A 25 14.33 -15.05 6.10
N GLY A 26 13.73 -15.58 5.03
CA GLY A 26 12.29 -15.55 4.71
C GLY A 26 11.29 -15.92 5.81
N SER A 27 11.74 -16.47 6.95
CA SER A 27 10.98 -16.58 8.20
C SER A 27 10.44 -15.25 8.75
N PHE A 28 11.02 -14.10 8.37
CA PHE A 28 10.53 -12.78 8.80
C PHE A 28 9.21 -12.37 8.12
N GLY A 29 8.96 -12.80 6.88
CA GLY A 29 7.72 -12.49 6.17
C GLY A 29 6.47 -13.00 6.91
N LYS A 30 6.55 -14.21 7.46
CA LYS A 30 5.46 -14.81 8.26
C LYS A 30 5.23 -14.09 9.58
N LYS A 31 6.30 -13.61 10.24
CA LYS A 31 6.19 -12.81 11.48
C LYS A 31 5.49 -11.47 11.25
N ARG A 32 5.49 -10.93 10.03
CA ARG A 32 4.77 -9.68 9.71
C ARG A 32 3.25 -9.85 9.84
N ARG A 33 2.69 -11.07 9.72
CA ARG A 33 1.28 -11.34 10.04
C ARG A 33 0.97 -11.29 11.53
N ASP A 34 1.97 -11.40 12.43
CA ASP A 34 1.71 -11.28 13.87
C ASP A 34 1.19 -9.88 14.24
N VAL A 35 1.44 -8.85 13.40
CA VAL A 35 0.84 -7.52 13.57
C VAL A 35 -0.69 -7.59 13.55
N LEU A 36 -1.29 -8.49 12.77
CA LEU A 36 -2.75 -8.64 12.69
C LEU A 36 -3.31 -9.15 14.01
N LYS A 37 -2.60 -10.08 14.67
CA LYS A 37 -2.95 -10.54 16.02
C LYS A 37 -2.84 -9.42 17.05
N VAL A 38 -1.79 -8.61 16.97
CA VAL A 38 -1.61 -7.45 17.86
C VAL A 38 -2.72 -6.42 17.65
N ILE A 39 -3.06 -6.11 16.40
CA ILE A 39 -4.16 -5.22 16.05
C ILE A 39 -5.48 -5.77 16.61
N ASP A 40 -5.75 -7.07 16.43
CA ASP A 40 -6.97 -7.70 16.95
C ASP A 40 -7.09 -7.60 18.48
N LEU A 41 -5.99 -7.85 19.20
CA LEU A 41 -5.96 -7.70 20.65
C LEU A 41 -6.24 -6.26 21.08
N ILE A 42 -5.61 -5.28 20.42
CA ILE A 42 -5.80 -3.85 20.73
C ILE A 42 -7.25 -3.42 20.43
N ILE A 43 -7.78 -3.79 19.25
CA ILE A 43 -9.15 -3.45 18.86
C ILE A 43 -10.17 -4.11 19.80
N SER A 44 -9.90 -5.32 20.27
CA SER A 44 -10.75 -6.03 21.25
C SER A 44 -10.85 -5.31 22.60
N ASP A 45 -9.95 -4.38 22.90
CA ASP A 45 -10.00 -3.56 24.12
C ASP A 45 -10.77 -2.25 23.93
N TYR A 46 -11.20 -1.90 22.71
CA TYR A 46 -11.96 -0.70 22.41
C TYR A 46 -13.17 -0.50 23.34
N SER A 47 -13.96 -1.55 23.54
CA SER A 47 -15.16 -1.52 24.40
C SER A 47 -14.85 -1.51 25.90
N LYS A 48 -13.62 -1.85 26.29
CA LYS A 48 -13.20 -2.00 27.70
C LYS A 48 -12.52 -0.75 28.24
N MET A 49 -11.85 0.01 27.38
CA MET A 49 -11.09 1.18 27.79
C MET A 49 -11.98 2.43 27.87
N LYS A 50 -11.89 3.14 28.99
CA LYS A 50 -12.59 4.41 29.22
C LYS A 50 -11.74 5.58 28.73
N VAL A 51 -11.51 5.66 27.42
CA VAL A 51 -10.80 6.77 26.76
C VAL A 51 -11.64 7.32 25.60
N THR A 52 -11.42 8.58 25.22
CA THR A 52 -12.22 9.22 24.17
C THR A 52 -11.89 8.66 22.79
N ASN A 53 -12.79 8.90 21.83
CA ASN A 53 -12.59 8.48 20.45
C ASN A 53 -11.40 9.18 19.79
N ASP A 54 -10.99 10.36 20.25
CA ASP A 54 -9.81 11.09 19.76
C ASP A 54 -8.50 10.34 20.06
N ILE A 55 -8.41 9.74 21.25
CA ILE A 55 -7.27 8.93 21.66
C ILE A 55 -7.25 7.64 20.81
N TRP A 56 -8.42 7.02 20.63
CA TRP A 56 -8.55 5.85 19.77
C TRP A 56 -8.21 6.17 18.31
N ALA A 57 -8.61 7.33 17.79
CA ALA A 57 -8.30 7.77 16.44
C ALA A 57 -6.79 7.84 16.20
N ASN A 58 -6.04 8.48 17.10
CA ASN A 58 -4.58 8.56 17.01
C ASN A 58 -3.91 7.18 17.09
N LEU A 59 -4.41 6.30 17.96
CA LEU A 59 -3.93 4.92 18.05
C LEU A 59 -4.20 4.16 16.75
N VAL A 60 -5.40 4.27 16.20
CA VAL A 60 -5.79 3.63 14.93
C VAL A 60 -4.94 4.12 13.78
N GLY A 61 -4.62 5.40 13.71
CA GLY A 61 -3.68 5.95 12.73
C GLY A 61 -2.29 5.32 12.77
N LEU A 62 -1.76 5.07 13.98
CA LEU A 62 -0.51 4.32 14.14
C LEU A 62 -0.64 2.86 13.70
N LEU A 63 -1.76 2.21 14.04
CA LEU A 63 -2.03 0.83 13.63
C LEU A 63 -2.17 0.69 12.12
N ILE A 64 -2.87 1.61 11.44
CA ILE A 64 -3.01 1.63 9.98
C ILE A 64 -1.65 1.76 9.31
N ARG A 65 -0.81 2.71 9.75
CA ARG A 65 0.55 2.87 9.22
C ARG A 65 1.39 1.61 9.37
N MET A 66 1.39 1.02 10.57
CA MET A 66 2.12 -0.22 10.84
C MET A 66 1.57 -1.38 10.00
N ASN A 67 0.24 -1.47 9.86
CA ASN A 67 -0.43 -2.49 9.06
C ASN A 67 0.00 -2.42 7.59
N VAL A 68 -0.01 -1.23 7.00
CA VAL A 68 0.40 -1.01 5.60
C VAL A 68 1.89 -1.30 5.42
N TRP A 69 2.75 -0.87 6.35
CA TRP A 69 4.16 -1.23 6.28
C TRP A 69 4.38 -2.76 6.35
N CYS A 70 3.64 -3.46 7.21
CA CYS A 70 3.72 -4.92 7.30
C CYS A 70 3.17 -5.61 6.04
N SER A 71 2.09 -5.12 5.45
CA SER A 71 1.52 -5.68 4.21
C SER A 71 2.44 -5.43 3.01
N GLU A 72 3.05 -4.24 2.94
CA GLU A 72 4.09 -3.92 1.96
C GLU A 72 5.24 -4.91 2.05
N ASN A 73 5.61 -5.34 3.26
CA ASN A 73 6.77 -6.19 3.50
C ASN A 73 6.45 -7.69 3.62
N CYS A 74 5.20 -8.15 3.61
CA CYS A 74 4.92 -9.59 3.60
C CYS A 74 5.23 -10.24 2.24
N ALA A 75 5.23 -11.58 2.19
CA ALA A 75 5.44 -12.32 0.94
C ALA A 75 4.32 -12.00 -0.06
N TYR A 76 4.62 -11.97 -1.35
CA TYR A 76 3.69 -11.46 -2.36
C TYR A 76 2.36 -12.23 -2.37
N GLN A 77 2.43 -13.56 -2.33
CA GLN A 77 1.29 -14.47 -2.27
C GLN A 77 0.39 -14.24 -1.05
N ASP A 78 0.93 -13.71 0.05
CA ASP A 78 0.18 -13.49 1.29
C ASP A 78 -0.50 -12.11 1.34
N LYS A 79 -0.19 -11.19 0.42
CA LYS A 79 -0.66 -9.79 0.47
C LYS A 79 -2.18 -9.67 0.40
N ALA A 80 -2.82 -10.38 -0.52
CA ALA A 80 -4.27 -10.32 -0.71
C ALA A 80 -5.02 -10.80 0.55
N ASP A 81 -4.58 -11.91 1.12
CA ASP A 81 -5.16 -12.45 2.36
C ASP A 81 -4.88 -11.53 3.56
N PHE A 82 -3.68 -10.96 3.63
CA PHE A 82 -3.33 -9.96 4.63
C PHE A 82 -4.29 -8.76 4.57
N VAL A 83 -4.53 -8.21 3.38
CA VAL A 83 -5.43 -7.05 3.18
C VAL A 83 -6.86 -7.40 3.62
N LYS A 84 -7.38 -8.56 3.22
CA LYS A 84 -8.72 -9.01 3.63
C LYS A 84 -8.86 -9.12 5.15
N GLU A 85 -7.86 -9.72 5.80
CA GLU A 85 -7.83 -9.86 7.25
C GLU A 85 -7.72 -8.49 7.94
N SER A 86 -6.86 -7.60 7.45
CA SER A 86 -6.78 -6.21 7.93
C SER A 86 -8.12 -5.49 7.87
N ILE A 87 -8.82 -5.56 6.72
CA ILE A 87 -10.15 -4.94 6.55
C ILE A 87 -11.13 -5.50 7.58
N SER A 88 -11.14 -6.82 7.76
CA SER A 88 -11.98 -7.48 8.75
C SER A 88 -11.70 -6.95 10.16
N LEU A 89 -10.44 -6.83 10.55
CA LEU A 89 -10.04 -6.32 11.87
C LEU A 89 -10.46 -4.87 12.09
N PHE A 90 -10.11 -3.97 11.17
CA PHE A 90 -10.46 -2.55 11.30
C PHE A 90 -11.97 -2.30 11.22
N SER A 91 -12.73 -3.18 10.56
CA SER A 91 -14.19 -3.09 10.51
C SER A 91 -14.89 -3.35 11.85
N LYS A 92 -14.19 -3.91 12.84
CA LYS A 92 -14.71 -4.11 14.21
C LYS A 92 -14.76 -2.80 15.01
N LEU A 93 -14.00 -1.78 14.60
CA LEU A 93 -14.05 -0.47 15.22
C LEU A 93 -15.21 0.36 14.67
N PRO A 94 -15.81 1.24 15.48
CA PRO A 94 -16.79 2.20 14.99
C PRO A 94 -16.20 3.10 13.89
N LYS A 95 -16.97 3.28 12.81
CA LYS A 95 -16.58 4.08 11.64
C LYS A 95 -16.08 5.48 12.02
N ASN A 96 -16.73 6.10 13.01
CA ASN A 96 -16.41 7.45 13.44
C ASN A 96 -14.98 7.58 14.00
N VAL A 97 -14.38 6.51 14.53
CA VAL A 97 -12.98 6.55 15.01
C VAL A 97 -12.01 6.76 13.86
N LEU A 98 -12.23 6.06 12.73
CA LEU A 98 -11.44 6.24 11.52
C LEU A 98 -11.73 7.60 10.88
N GLU A 99 -12.97 8.08 10.92
CA GLU A 99 -13.34 9.40 10.40
C GLU A 99 -12.68 10.54 11.19
N ILE A 100 -12.62 10.44 12.53
CA ILE A 100 -11.91 11.42 13.37
C ILE A 100 -10.43 11.45 12.98
N TYR A 101 -9.76 10.29 12.86
CA TYR A 101 -8.36 10.27 12.43
C TYR A 101 -8.18 10.86 11.04
N MET A 102 -9.04 10.47 10.10
CA MET A 102 -9.01 10.94 8.71
C MET A 102 -9.13 12.47 8.61
N ASN A 103 -10.03 13.07 9.39
CA ASN A 103 -10.38 14.48 9.27
C ASN A 103 -9.51 15.40 10.15
N GLU A 104 -9.04 14.92 11.30
CA GLU A 104 -8.41 15.78 12.32
C GLU A 104 -6.93 15.49 12.56
N TYR A 105 -6.48 14.24 12.37
CA TYR A 105 -5.15 13.80 12.82
C TYR A 105 -4.25 13.24 11.71
N SER A 106 -4.79 13.05 10.49
CA SER A 106 -4.03 12.54 9.36
C SER A 106 -2.95 13.53 8.95
N TYR A 107 -1.72 13.04 8.74
CA TYR A 107 -0.58 13.90 8.43
C TYR A 107 -0.55 14.36 6.97
N ASN A 108 -1.11 13.55 6.06
CA ASN A 108 -1.07 13.81 4.62
C ASN A 108 -2.20 13.06 3.89
N ASP A 109 -2.36 13.36 2.59
CA ASP A 109 -3.37 12.75 1.73
C ASP A 109 -3.27 11.22 1.62
N TRP A 110 -2.07 10.66 1.77
CA TRP A 110 -1.89 9.21 1.76
C TRP A 110 -2.62 8.56 2.93
N GLU A 111 -2.48 9.11 4.15
CA GLU A 111 -3.21 8.62 5.33
C GLU A 111 -4.72 8.81 5.20
N ILE A 112 -5.16 9.95 4.65
CA ILE A 112 -6.58 10.22 4.39
C ILE A 112 -7.16 9.14 3.46
N LYS A 113 -6.48 8.87 2.34
CA LYS A 113 -6.92 7.89 1.34
C LYS A 113 -6.89 6.46 1.88
N LEU A 114 -5.92 6.12 2.73
CA LEU A 114 -5.93 4.83 3.43
C LEU A 114 -7.12 4.69 4.38
N CYS A 115 -7.40 5.71 5.18
CA CYS A 115 -8.55 5.70 6.09
C CYS A 115 -9.86 5.55 5.33
N LYS A 116 -10.03 6.30 4.24
CA LYS A 116 -11.14 6.15 3.31
C LYS A 116 -11.24 4.72 2.78
N ALA A 117 -10.13 4.11 2.37
CA ALA A 117 -10.11 2.76 1.83
C ALA A 117 -10.51 1.70 2.88
N PHE A 118 -10.09 1.87 4.13
CA PHE A 118 -10.53 0.99 5.23
C PHE A 118 -12.01 1.20 5.59
N ILE A 119 -12.49 2.45 5.61
CA ILE A 119 -13.90 2.79 5.85
C ILE A 119 -14.80 2.17 4.77
N GLU A 120 -14.41 2.31 3.49
CA GLU A 120 -15.14 1.77 2.34
C GLU A 120 -14.88 0.27 2.10
N ARG A 121 -13.96 -0.33 2.86
CA ARG A 121 -13.51 -1.72 2.68
C ARG A 121 -13.03 -2.00 1.25
N ASN A 122 -12.35 -1.02 0.66
CA ASN A 122 -11.89 -1.07 -0.71
C ASN A 122 -10.62 -1.91 -0.84
N GLU A 123 -10.80 -3.22 -1.03
CA GLU A 123 -9.71 -4.18 -1.21
C GLU A 123 -8.77 -3.80 -2.35
N LYS A 124 -9.29 -3.28 -3.47
CA LYS A 124 -8.47 -2.91 -4.62
C LYS A 124 -7.46 -1.83 -4.25
N VAL A 125 -7.91 -0.76 -3.60
CA VAL A 125 -7.05 0.36 -3.17
C VAL A 125 -6.03 -0.12 -2.13
N LEU A 126 -6.45 -0.93 -1.15
CA LEU A 126 -5.56 -1.42 -0.10
C LEU A 126 -4.52 -2.41 -0.62
N ASN A 127 -4.84 -3.21 -1.64
CA ASN A 127 -3.87 -4.06 -2.31
C ASN A 127 -2.79 -3.25 -3.04
N VAL A 128 -3.15 -2.11 -3.66
CA VAL A 128 -2.15 -1.19 -4.25
C VAL A 128 -1.17 -0.71 -3.18
N SER A 129 -1.68 -0.30 -2.01
CA SER A 129 -0.83 0.11 -0.89
C SER A 129 0.00 -1.04 -0.31
N ALA A 130 -0.54 -2.25 -0.26
CA ALA A 130 0.21 -3.44 0.13
C ALA A 130 1.29 -3.83 -0.88
N GLU A 131 1.27 -3.31 -2.11
CA GLU A 131 2.36 -3.47 -3.08
C GLU A 131 3.39 -2.31 -3.01
N GLY A 132 3.22 -1.35 -2.08
CA GLY A 132 4.06 -0.15 -1.95
C GLY A 132 3.59 1.01 -2.84
N GLY A 133 2.40 0.90 -3.44
CA GLY A 133 1.79 1.93 -4.27
C GLY A 133 1.03 2.98 -3.45
N TYR A 134 0.75 4.12 -4.09
CA TYR A 134 -0.12 5.14 -3.52
C TYR A 134 -1.60 4.73 -3.68
N PRO A 135 -2.47 4.90 -2.66
CA PRO A 135 -3.88 4.50 -2.72
C PRO A 135 -4.66 5.38 -3.71
N ILE A 136 -5.08 4.80 -4.84
CA ILE A 136 -5.78 5.50 -5.94
C ILE A 136 -7.20 4.98 -6.05
N PHE A 137 -8.19 5.86 -5.95
CA PHE A 137 -9.61 5.54 -6.15
C PHE A 137 -10.00 5.77 -7.61
N ASP A 138 -10.81 4.88 -8.18
CA ASP A 138 -11.28 4.98 -9.58
C ASP A 138 -12.17 6.21 -9.83
N ASN A 139 -12.71 6.81 -8.76
CA ASN A 139 -13.57 7.99 -8.82
C ASN A 139 -12.84 9.23 -8.31
N VAL A 140 -12.07 9.88 -9.19
CA VAL A 140 -11.98 11.34 -9.13
C VAL A 140 -11.91 11.86 -10.58
N HIS A 141 -12.94 12.58 -10.99
CA HIS A 141 -12.77 13.71 -11.92
C HIS A 141 -11.94 14.79 -11.20
N GLU A 142 -10.71 14.45 -10.81
CA GLU A 142 -9.70 15.44 -10.51
C GLU A 142 -9.32 15.93 -11.90
N SER A 143 -9.66 17.19 -12.18
CA SER A 143 -9.15 17.90 -13.33
C SER A 143 -7.67 17.56 -13.47
N LEU A 144 -7.32 16.88 -14.57
CA LEU A 144 -5.97 16.74 -15.08
C LEU A 144 -5.43 18.15 -15.33
N HIS A 145 -5.04 18.85 -14.28
CA HIS A 145 -3.79 19.57 -14.36
C HIS A 145 -2.75 18.48 -14.15
N PRO A 146 -2.11 17.98 -15.22
CA PRO A 146 -0.85 17.29 -15.02
C PRO A 146 0.08 18.35 -14.45
N GLU A 147 0.17 18.47 -13.12
CA GLU A 147 1.48 18.73 -12.59
C GLU A 147 2.32 17.57 -13.12
N GLU A 148 3.22 17.90 -14.04
CA GLU A 148 4.23 16.99 -14.51
C GLU A 148 4.98 16.49 -13.27
N ASN A 149 4.48 15.40 -12.67
CA ASN A 149 5.31 14.50 -11.89
C ASN A 149 6.28 13.92 -12.92
N GLN A 150 7.32 14.68 -13.25
CA GLN A 150 8.50 14.19 -13.92
C GLN A 150 9.11 13.18 -12.97
N VAL A 151 8.64 11.94 -13.10
CA VAL A 151 9.34 10.77 -12.58
C VAL A 151 10.69 10.79 -13.28
N SER A 152 11.70 11.39 -12.63
CA SER A 152 13.02 11.46 -13.23
C SER A 152 13.57 10.04 -13.34
N LEU A 153 14.32 9.77 -14.41
CA LEU A 153 15.00 8.49 -14.60
C LEU A 153 15.83 8.10 -13.37
N VAL A 154 16.39 9.09 -12.66
CA VAL A 154 17.15 8.91 -11.41
C VAL A 154 16.29 8.35 -10.28
N SER A 155 15.02 8.75 -10.17
CA SER A 155 14.09 8.23 -9.16
C SER A 155 13.64 6.79 -9.45
N ILE A 156 13.59 6.40 -10.73
CA ILE A 156 13.31 5.03 -11.16
C ILE A 156 14.55 4.17 -10.93
N ASP A 157 15.73 4.69 -11.27
CA ASP A 157 17.02 4.02 -11.09
C ASP A 157 17.27 3.66 -9.62
N GLY A 158 17.04 4.59 -8.68
CA GLY A 158 17.16 4.30 -7.25
C GLY A 158 16.19 3.23 -6.73
N LYS A 159 14.97 3.17 -7.27
CA LYS A 159 13.99 2.10 -6.93
C LYS A 159 14.37 0.77 -7.56
N LEU A 160 14.92 0.78 -8.77
CA LEU A 160 15.43 -0.39 -9.46
C LEU A 160 16.65 -0.96 -8.74
N GLU A 161 17.62 -0.14 -8.36
CA GLU A 161 18.78 -0.55 -7.56
C GLU A 161 18.36 -1.14 -6.21
N HIS A 162 17.33 -0.57 -5.57
CA HIS A 162 16.79 -1.16 -4.34
C HIS A 162 16.15 -2.53 -4.60
N LEU A 163 15.39 -2.69 -5.69
CA LEU A 163 14.79 -3.97 -6.09
C LEU A 163 15.85 -5.00 -6.48
N PHE A 164 16.90 -4.60 -7.20
CA PHE A 164 18.03 -5.47 -7.56
C PHE A 164 18.84 -5.89 -6.33
N SER A 165 19.05 -4.99 -5.38
CA SER A 165 19.66 -5.29 -4.08
C SER A 165 18.82 -6.32 -3.31
N GLN A 166 17.50 -6.11 -3.21
CA GLN A 166 16.59 -7.06 -2.58
C GLN A 166 16.47 -8.40 -3.34
N GLN A 167 16.64 -8.40 -4.67
CA GLN A 167 16.64 -9.62 -5.49
C GLN A 167 17.92 -10.43 -5.27
N LYS A 168 19.07 -9.76 -5.16
CA LYS A 168 20.38 -10.36 -4.88
C LYS A 168 20.42 -11.05 -3.51
N GLU A 169 19.65 -10.52 -2.55
CA GLU A 169 19.42 -11.13 -1.23
C GLU A 169 18.30 -12.19 -1.22
N GLY A 170 17.68 -12.48 -2.37
CA GLY A 170 16.61 -13.47 -2.52
C GLY A 170 15.23 -13.04 -2.00
N TRP A 171 15.07 -11.78 -1.59
CA TRP A 171 13.91 -11.23 -0.89
C TRP A 171 12.85 -10.62 -1.81
N ALA A 172 13.27 -10.09 -2.96
CA ALA A 172 12.39 -9.52 -3.97
C ALA A 172 12.18 -10.44 -5.18
N HIS A 173 12.63 -11.70 -5.14
CA HIS A 173 12.47 -12.62 -6.27
C HIS A 173 11.01 -12.71 -6.74
N ASP A 174 10.07 -12.87 -5.81
CA ASP A 174 8.64 -12.92 -6.11
C ASP A 174 8.10 -11.58 -6.64
N ARG A 175 8.55 -10.45 -6.07
CA ARG A 175 8.14 -9.10 -6.52
C ARG A 175 8.66 -8.79 -7.92
N PHE A 176 9.88 -9.19 -8.21
CA PHE A 176 10.52 -9.01 -9.51
C PHE A 176 9.81 -9.84 -10.58
N ASN A 177 9.52 -11.11 -10.30
CA ASN A 177 8.79 -11.97 -11.23
C ASN A 177 7.37 -11.46 -11.49
N VAL A 178 6.69 -10.95 -10.46
CA VAL A 178 5.38 -10.30 -10.60
C VAL A 178 5.47 -9.02 -11.44
N LEU A 179 6.44 -8.15 -11.15
CA LEU A 179 6.66 -6.93 -11.91
C LEU A 179 6.95 -7.25 -13.37
N ASN A 180 7.79 -8.25 -13.62
CA ASN A 180 8.12 -8.72 -14.96
C ASN A 180 6.89 -9.27 -15.67
N GLY A 181 6.06 -10.08 -14.99
CA GLY A 181 4.80 -10.57 -15.55
C GLY A 181 3.80 -9.44 -15.86
N LYS A 182 3.70 -8.42 -15.00
CA LYS A 182 2.88 -7.22 -15.25
C LYS A 182 3.40 -6.45 -16.46
N LEU A 183 4.72 -6.31 -16.59
CA LEU A 183 5.37 -5.64 -17.72
C LEU A 183 5.13 -6.40 -19.04
N GLU A 184 5.29 -7.72 -19.03
CA GLU A 184 5.00 -8.59 -20.17
C GLU A 184 3.53 -8.48 -20.61
N SER A 185 2.59 -8.46 -19.65
CA SER A 185 1.17 -8.26 -19.95
C SER A 185 0.90 -6.88 -20.59
N LEU A 186 1.54 -5.82 -20.10
CA LEU A 186 1.39 -4.48 -20.67
C LEU A 186 1.99 -4.38 -22.09
N ILE A 187 3.14 -5.01 -22.31
CA ILE A 187 3.78 -5.08 -23.64
C ILE A 187 2.86 -5.83 -24.62
N ALA A 188 2.27 -6.95 -24.19
CA ALA A 188 1.33 -7.72 -25.00
C ALA A 188 0.08 -6.90 -25.36
N GLN A 189 -0.52 -6.21 -24.39
CA GLN A 189 -1.68 -5.33 -24.63
C GLN A 189 -1.35 -4.18 -25.58
N ASN A 190 -0.17 -3.55 -25.44
CA ASN A 190 0.27 -2.51 -26.36
C ASN A 190 0.43 -3.05 -27.78
N LYS A 191 1.03 -4.24 -27.94
CA LYS A 191 1.18 -4.87 -29.26
C LYS A 191 -0.17 -5.14 -29.92
N GLU A 192 -1.14 -5.65 -29.17
CA GLU A 192 -2.50 -5.88 -29.66
C GLU A 192 -3.19 -4.57 -30.08
N LEU A 193 -2.98 -3.48 -29.33
CA LEU A 193 -3.47 -2.14 -29.68
C LEU A 193 -2.82 -1.61 -30.97
N TYR A 194 -1.51 -1.79 -31.14
CA TYR A 194 -0.81 -1.43 -32.38
C TYR A 194 -1.35 -2.21 -33.59
N GLU A 195 -1.55 -3.51 -33.46
CA GLU A 195 -2.12 -4.35 -34.53
C GLU A 195 -3.55 -3.91 -34.90
N LYS A 196 -4.39 -3.60 -33.90
CA LYS A 196 -5.75 -3.06 -34.14
C LYS A 196 -5.71 -1.69 -34.82
N LEU A 197 -4.76 -0.82 -34.46
CA LEU A 197 -4.57 0.48 -35.09
C LEU A 197 -4.09 0.36 -36.54
N GLU A 198 -3.16 -0.55 -36.84
CA GLU A 198 -2.72 -0.83 -38.21
C GLU A 198 -3.85 -1.40 -39.06
N HIS A 199 -4.62 -2.36 -38.52
CA HIS A 199 -5.78 -2.91 -39.22
C HIS A 199 -6.81 -1.82 -39.55
N LYS A 200 -7.10 -0.92 -38.60
CA LYS A 200 -8.00 0.22 -38.81
C LYS A 200 -7.46 1.20 -39.86
N ARG A 201 -6.15 1.47 -39.87
CA ARG A 201 -5.50 2.29 -40.92
C ARG A 201 -5.60 1.64 -42.30
N SER A 202 -5.38 0.34 -42.40
CA SER A 202 -5.54 -0.40 -43.67
C SER A 202 -6.97 -0.35 -44.18
N ILE A 203 -7.97 -0.57 -43.33
CA ILE A 203 -9.40 -0.43 -43.69
C ILE A 203 -9.70 1.00 -44.17
N SER A 204 -9.27 2.04 -43.44
CA SER A 204 -9.45 3.42 -43.87
C SER A 204 -8.77 3.73 -45.20
N SER A 205 -7.60 3.14 -45.48
CA SER A 205 -6.91 3.31 -46.77
C SER A 205 -7.66 2.65 -47.93
N LEU A 206 -8.28 1.48 -47.67
CA LEU A 206 -9.11 0.74 -48.62
C LEU A 206 -10.39 1.49 -48.94
N ILE A 207 -11.08 1.99 -47.91
CA ILE A 207 -12.27 2.85 -48.05
C ILE A 207 -11.91 4.10 -48.87
N ASN A 208 -10.81 4.79 -48.54
CA ASN A 208 -10.39 5.96 -49.30
C ASN A 208 -10.07 5.66 -50.77
N LYS A 209 -9.52 4.47 -51.09
CA LYS A 209 -9.31 4.05 -52.49
C LYS A 209 -10.61 3.74 -53.22
N ILE A 210 -11.62 3.19 -52.54
CA ILE A 210 -12.92 2.86 -53.13
C ILE A 210 -13.76 4.12 -53.37
N PHE A 211 -13.67 5.12 -52.49
CA PHE A 211 -14.49 6.35 -52.60
C PHE A 211 -13.80 7.52 -53.34
N LYS A 212 -12.50 7.42 -53.65
CA LYS A 212 -11.75 8.44 -54.43
C LYS A 212 -11.21 7.93 -55.77
N GLY A 213 -11.54 6.69 -56.16
CA GLY A 213 -11.43 6.21 -57.55
C GLY A 213 -12.80 6.29 -58.21
#